data_AF-A0A817ZQ24-F1
#
_entry.id   AF-A0A817ZQ24-F1
#
_cell.length_a   1.000
_cell.length_b   1.000
_cell.length_c   1.000
_cell.angle_alpha   90.00
_cell.angle_beta   90.00
_cell.angle_gamma   90.00
#
_symmetry.space_group_name_H-M   'P 1'
#
loop_
_entity.id
_entity.type
_entity.pdbx_description
1 polymer ?
#
loop_
_entity_poly.entity_id
_entity_poly.type
_entity_poly.pdbx_seq_one_letter_code
_entity_poly.pdbx_strand_id
1 'polypeptide(L)'
;MARSKVQSSNSNDNLETYSIFWLDASVDNEENKAAQKQLRSIINQLRTFVDPNEFIDCVRYIHQGDLTILIVSGQLGRIVVPEMQKLQQVSSIYVYCFNKEANLEWSRSYSKVKAVCNDLKELINIIRMDQKCRVRLEEPLGINVLDRSSTALNGEFLHSQLLIDVLIRMKPNEQDKTELIEMCKIEYKDNETELNMVNEFKHGYESSNAVWWYTRESFVYRVLNKALRVQNVDVLFLFRDVIRDILKQLRASQCRKRITVFRGQFISKKEFKLLGKSIGNIISMNSFLSTTLERNIALRFMQYNPNLLSSDDYVPVVFEIDADPRVLGSLIENNRPFAEIAGFSDH
;
A
#
# COMPACT_ATOMS: atom_id res chain seq x y z
N MET A 1 -37.37 8.80 -17.42
CA MET A 1 -36.40 8.50 -18.50
C MET A 1 -35.19 7.84 -17.86
N ALA A 2 -34.67 6.81 -18.51
CA ALA A 2 -33.88 5.69 -17.98
C ALA A 2 -32.77 6.06 -16.97
N ARG A 3 -32.83 5.45 -15.78
CA ARG A 3 -31.68 5.25 -14.89
C ARG A 3 -30.75 4.27 -15.58
N SER A 4 -29.60 4.75 -16.06
CA SER A 4 -28.51 3.88 -16.50
C SER A 4 -28.01 3.10 -15.29
N LYS A 5 -28.16 1.78 -15.33
CA LYS A 5 -27.40 0.86 -14.51
C LYS A 5 -25.92 1.23 -14.65
N VAL A 6 -25.31 1.62 -13.54
CA VAL A 6 -23.85 1.65 -13.41
C VAL A 6 -23.38 0.25 -13.78
N GLN A 7 -22.73 0.16 -14.93
CA GLN A 7 -21.99 -1.03 -15.34
C GLN A 7 -21.01 -1.33 -14.22
N SER A 8 -21.10 -2.53 -13.67
CA SER A 8 -20.13 -3.09 -12.73
C SER A 8 -18.73 -2.92 -13.30
N SER A 9 -17.96 -2.01 -12.71
CA SER A 9 -16.51 -1.97 -12.83
C SER A 9 -15.96 -3.32 -12.35
N ASN A 10 -14.92 -3.79 -13.04
CA ASN A 10 -14.37 -5.14 -12.94
C ASN A 10 -14.20 -5.58 -11.48
N SER A 11 -14.84 -6.70 -11.11
CA SER A 11 -14.82 -7.30 -9.77
C SER A 11 -13.49 -8.00 -9.44
N ASN A 12 -12.35 -7.46 -9.88
CA ASN A 12 -11.03 -8.08 -9.76
C ASN A 12 -9.92 -7.11 -9.31
N ASP A 13 -10.23 -5.85 -9.05
CA ASP A 13 -9.24 -4.87 -8.63
C ASP A 13 -9.01 -4.98 -7.12
N ASN A 14 -7.84 -5.50 -6.75
CA ASN A 14 -7.33 -5.52 -5.39
C ASN A 14 -7.47 -4.11 -4.76
N LEU A 15 -8.15 -3.95 -3.62
CA LEU A 15 -8.28 -2.64 -2.98
C LEU A 15 -7.04 -2.23 -2.16
N GLU A 16 -6.11 -3.15 -1.93
CA GLU A 16 -4.89 -2.93 -1.14
C GLU A 16 -3.60 -3.09 -1.95
N THR A 17 -2.46 -2.67 -1.42
CA THR A 17 -1.17 -2.74 -2.15
C THR A 17 -0.66 -4.16 -2.32
N TYR A 18 -0.90 -5.03 -1.34
CA TYR A 18 -0.28 -6.35 -1.24
C TYR A 18 -1.24 -7.48 -1.60
N SER A 19 -0.71 -8.53 -2.21
CA SER A 19 -1.40 -9.80 -2.46
C SER A 19 -0.49 -10.99 -2.17
N ILE A 20 -1.09 -12.14 -1.86
CA ILE A 20 -0.40 -13.43 -1.69
C ILE A 20 -0.87 -14.37 -2.78
N PHE A 21 0.07 -14.90 -3.57
CA PHE A 21 -0.21 -15.95 -4.55
C PHE A 21 0.48 -17.24 -4.09
N TRP A 22 -0.29 -18.30 -3.87
CA TRP A 22 0.21 -19.57 -3.37
C TRP A 22 0.08 -20.67 -4.43
N LEU A 23 1.22 -21.15 -4.95
CA LEU A 23 1.31 -22.28 -5.88
C LEU A 23 1.72 -23.57 -5.15
N ASP A 24 0.79 -24.50 -5.01
CA ASP A 24 1.04 -25.83 -4.44
C ASP A 24 0.09 -26.87 -5.05
N ALA A 25 0.62 -28.05 -5.38
CA ALA A 25 -0.20 -29.14 -5.95
C ALA A 25 -1.27 -29.65 -4.97
N SER A 26 -1.10 -29.40 -3.68
CA SER A 26 -1.96 -29.82 -2.57
C SER A 26 -2.54 -28.63 -1.79
N VAL A 27 -2.67 -27.46 -2.45
CA VAL A 27 -3.08 -26.21 -1.80
C VAL A 27 -4.43 -26.29 -1.06
N ASP A 28 -5.32 -27.20 -1.47
CA ASP A 28 -6.66 -27.37 -0.91
C ASP A 28 -6.77 -28.40 0.23
N ASN A 29 -5.64 -28.93 0.72
CA ASN A 29 -5.67 -29.79 1.91
C ASN A 29 -6.11 -28.99 3.16
N GLU A 30 -6.61 -29.69 4.18
CA GLU A 30 -7.20 -29.04 5.37
C GLU A 30 -6.22 -28.14 6.14
N GLU A 31 -4.95 -28.56 6.23
CA GLU A 31 -3.92 -27.78 6.91
C GLU A 31 -3.60 -26.48 6.16
N ASN A 32 -3.47 -26.56 4.83
CA ASN A 32 -3.25 -25.42 3.95
C ASN A 32 -4.45 -24.47 3.98
N LYS A 33 -5.68 -24.98 3.97
CA LYS A 33 -6.90 -24.13 4.13
C LYS A 33 -6.89 -23.37 5.45
N ALA A 34 -6.51 -24.01 6.56
CA ALA A 34 -6.37 -23.35 7.84
C ALA A 34 -5.27 -22.26 7.81
N ALA A 35 -4.15 -22.52 7.13
CA ALA A 35 -3.11 -21.54 6.90
C ALA A 35 -3.56 -20.37 6.02
N GLN A 36 -4.33 -20.64 4.95
CA GLN A 36 -4.91 -19.60 4.09
C GLN A 36 -5.77 -18.63 4.90
N LYS A 37 -6.61 -19.10 5.84
CA LYS A 37 -7.41 -18.22 6.71
C LYS A 37 -6.52 -17.29 7.56
N GLN A 38 -5.41 -17.80 8.08
CA GLN A 38 -4.45 -16.99 8.85
C GLN A 38 -3.64 -16.03 7.98
N LEU A 39 -3.34 -16.39 6.74
CA LEU A 39 -2.66 -15.51 5.80
C LEU A 39 -3.58 -14.38 5.34
N ARG A 40 -4.88 -14.65 5.14
CA ARG A 40 -5.88 -13.63 4.80
C ARG A 40 -6.00 -12.54 5.86
N SER A 41 -5.87 -12.87 7.14
CA SER A 41 -5.88 -11.85 8.20
C SER A 41 -4.61 -10.99 8.25
N ILE A 42 -3.55 -11.38 7.52
CA ILE A 42 -2.33 -10.59 7.36
C ILE A 42 -2.39 -9.76 6.07
N ILE A 43 -2.77 -10.38 4.96
CA ILE A 43 -2.97 -9.75 3.65
C ILE A 43 -4.26 -10.32 3.06
N ASN A 44 -5.27 -9.46 2.87
CA ASN A 44 -6.61 -9.90 2.48
C ASN A 44 -6.63 -10.68 1.15
N GLN A 45 -5.95 -10.13 0.14
CA GLN A 45 -5.94 -10.69 -1.20
C GLN A 45 -5.02 -11.90 -1.29
N LEU A 46 -5.58 -13.09 -1.09
CA LEU A 46 -4.93 -14.37 -1.28
C LEU A 46 -5.57 -15.14 -2.44
N ARG A 47 -4.73 -15.60 -3.38
CA ARG A 47 -5.10 -16.48 -4.51
C ARG A 47 -4.25 -17.75 -4.48
N THR A 48 -4.87 -18.88 -4.80
CA THR A 48 -4.24 -20.20 -4.80
C THR A 48 -4.21 -20.77 -6.20
N PHE A 49 -3.16 -21.52 -6.50
CA PHE A 49 -2.91 -22.09 -7.81
C PHE A 49 -2.38 -23.51 -7.66
N VAL A 50 -2.83 -24.38 -8.56
CA VAL A 50 -2.32 -25.75 -8.70
C VAL A 50 -1.48 -25.85 -9.98
N ASP A 51 -1.91 -25.15 -11.04
CA ASP A 51 -1.20 -25.13 -12.32
C ASP A 51 -0.11 -24.03 -12.36
N PRO A 52 1.15 -24.38 -12.69
CA PRO A 52 2.23 -23.41 -12.78
C PRO A 52 2.07 -22.38 -13.90
N ASN A 53 1.43 -22.73 -15.03
CA ASN A 53 1.29 -21.80 -16.15
C ASN A 53 0.24 -20.74 -15.83
N GLU A 54 -0.91 -21.15 -15.29
CA GLU A 54 -1.94 -20.23 -14.80
C GLU A 54 -1.37 -19.27 -13.74
N PHE A 55 -0.54 -19.79 -12.82
CA PHE A 55 0.15 -18.97 -11.83
C PHE A 55 1.07 -17.93 -12.49
N ILE A 56 1.94 -18.35 -13.41
CA ILE A 56 2.88 -17.45 -14.10
C ILE A 56 2.11 -16.37 -14.86
N ASP A 57 1.08 -16.74 -15.62
CA ASP A 57 0.28 -15.80 -16.39
C ASP A 57 -0.39 -14.80 -15.44
N CYS A 58 -1.01 -15.26 -14.36
CA CYS A 58 -1.63 -14.37 -13.39
C CYS A 58 -0.63 -13.37 -12.78
N VAL A 59 0.60 -13.83 -12.42
CA VAL A 59 1.63 -12.95 -11.87
C VAL A 59 2.12 -11.90 -12.89
N ARG A 60 2.19 -12.26 -14.17
CA ARG A 60 2.60 -11.33 -15.23
C ARG A 60 1.58 -10.21 -15.48
N TYR A 61 0.30 -10.47 -15.22
CA TYR A 61 -0.79 -9.49 -15.44
C TYR A 61 -1.11 -8.61 -14.23
N ILE A 62 -0.39 -8.73 -13.12
CA ILE A 62 -0.58 -7.85 -11.95
C ILE A 62 -0.34 -6.38 -12.35
N HIS A 63 -1.23 -5.50 -11.88
CA HIS A 63 -1.15 -4.07 -12.14
C HIS A 63 0.14 -3.44 -11.64
N GLN A 64 0.66 -2.48 -12.41
CA GLN A 64 1.85 -1.73 -12.04
C GLN A 64 1.59 -0.92 -10.77
N GLY A 65 2.33 -1.19 -9.70
CA GLY A 65 2.18 -0.55 -8.38
C GLY A 65 1.62 -1.48 -7.30
N ASP A 66 1.08 -2.64 -7.67
CA ASP A 66 0.75 -3.71 -6.74
C ASP A 66 1.99 -4.58 -6.47
N LEU A 67 2.07 -5.06 -5.23
CA LEU A 67 3.15 -5.93 -4.77
C LEU A 67 2.58 -7.29 -4.41
N THR A 68 3.23 -8.34 -4.89
CA THR A 68 2.82 -9.71 -4.66
C THR A 68 3.89 -10.48 -3.93
N ILE A 69 3.43 -11.25 -2.95
CA ILE A 69 4.20 -12.23 -2.20
C ILE A 69 3.86 -13.60 -2.76
N LEU A 70 4.88 -14.37 -3.12
CA LEU A 70 4.70 -15.72 -3.65
C LEU A 70 4.98 -16.75 -2.55
N ILE A 71 4.10 -17.74 -2.43
CA ILE A 71 4.34 -18.96 -1.68
C ILE A 71 4.38 -20.09 -2.70
N VAL A 72 5.47 -20.84 -2.76
CA VAL A 72 5.65 -21.91 -3.75
C VAL A 72 6.08 -23.20 -3.07
N SER A 73 5.59 -24.34 -3.56
CA SER A 73 6.11 -25.63 -3.13
C SER A 73 7.56 -25.83 -3.58
N GLY A 74 8.32 -26.72 -2.93
CA GLY A 74 9.73 -26.96 -3.30
C GLY A 74 9.92 -27.36 -4.78
N GLN A 75 9.10 -28.29 -5.28
CA GLN A 75 9.18 -28.77 -6.66
C GLN A 75 8.74 -27.71 -7.66
N LEU A 76 7.59 -27.05 -7.43
CA LEU A 76 7.07 -26.04 -8.34
C LEU A 76 7.91 -24.76 -8.31
N GLY A 77 8.48 -24.43 -7.15
CA GLY A 77 9.40 -23.31 -6.96
C GLY A 77 10.62 -23.38 -7.88
N ARG A 78 11.21 -24.56 -8.07
CA ARG A 78 12.35 -24.74 -9.01
C ARG A 78 11.99 -24.36 -10.45
N ILE A 79 10.71 -24.49 -10.83
CA ILE A 79 10.21 -24.20 -12.17
C ILE A 79 9.93 -22.70 -12.32
N VAL A 80 9.18 -22.13 -11.37
CA VAL A 80 8.62 -20.77 -11.53
C VAL A 80 9.55 -19.66 -11.02
N VAL A 81 10.30 -19.91 -9.92
CA VAL A 81 11.13 -18.87 -9.28
C VAL A 81 12.16 -18.23 -10.22
N PRO A 82 12.87 -18.98 -11.10
CA PRO A 82 13.87 -18.39 -11.99
C PRO A 82 13.31 -17.26 -12.87
N GLU A 83 12.04 -17.35 -13.25
CA GLU A 83 11.35 -16.33 -14.02
C GLU A 83 10.73 -15.25 -13.13
N MET A 84 9.99 -15.66 -12.10
CA MET A 84 9.24 -14.75 -11.23
C MET A 84 10.15 -13.77 -10.49
N GLN A 85 11.38 -14.18 -10.15
CA GLN A 85 12.33 -13.30 -9.46
C GLN A 85 12.69 -12.03 -10.27
N LYS A 86 12.53 -12.06 -11.59
CA LYS A 86 12.85 -10.93 -12.49
C LYS A 86 11.77 -9.84 -12.49
N LEU A 87 10.57 -10.17 -12.02
CA LEU A 87 9.40 -9.30 -12.06
C LEU A 87 9.42 -8.32 -10.89
N GLN A 88 9.24 -7.03 -11.16
CA GLN A 88 9.29 -5.98 -10.13
C GLN A 88 8.09 -6.05 -9.17
N GLN A 89 6.92 -6.46 -9.66
CA GLN A 89 5.73 -6.68 -8.83
C GLN A 89 5.91 -7.82 -7.82
N VAL A 90 6.85 -8.75 -8.06
CA VAL A 90 7.17 -9.81 -7.10
C VAL A 90 8.09 -9.23 -6.05
N SER A 91 7.55 -8.98 -4.86
CA SER A 91 8.30 -8.39 -3.74
C SER A 91 9.12 -9.45 -3.00
N SER A 92 8.57 -10.65 -2.81
CA SER A 92 9.21 -11.72 -2.04
C SER A 92 8.64 -13.09 -2.35
N ILE A 93 9.47 -14.10 -2.17
CA ILE A 93 9.15 -15.50 -2.44
C ILE A 93 9.47 -16.32 -1.19
N TYR A 94 8.52 -17.15 -0.81
CA TYR A 94 8.65 -18.12 0.28
C TYR A 94 8.48 -19.51 -0.28
N VAL A 95 9.41 -20.41 0.07
CA VAL A 95 9.34 -21.81 -0.36
C VAL A 95 8.82 -22.64 0.80
N TYR A 96 7.64 -23.24 0.64
CA TYR A 96 7.07 -24.17 1.62
C TYR A 96 7.29 -25.61 1.15
N CYS A 97 8.03 -26.42 1.89
CA CYS A 97 8.34 -27.79 1.47
C CYS A 97 8.73 -28.70 2.63
N PHE A 98 8.46 -30.00 2.49
CA PHE A 98 8.90 -31.00 3.47
C PHE A 98 10.42 -31.11 3.56
N ASN A 99 11.13 -31.09 2.42
CA ASN A 99 12.59 -31.21 2.36
C ASN A 99 13.26 -29.84 2.27
N LYS A 100 13.45 -29.19 3.44
CA LYS A 100 14.08 -27.86 3.56
C LYS A 100 15.50 -27.85 2.98
N GLU A 101 16.32 -28.83 3.32
CA GLU A 101 17.74 -28.88 2.91
C GLU A 101 17.92 -28.93 1.40
N ALA A 102 17.18 -29.81 0.71
CA ALA A 102 17.25 -29.93 -0.74
C ALA A 102 16.75 -28.67 -1.50
N ASN A 103 15.98 -27.80 -0.83
CA ASN A 103 15.47 -26.57 -1.42
C ASN A 103 16.28 -25.33 -1.00
N LEU A 104 17.12 -25.42 0.04
CA LEU A 104 18.05 -24.36 0.42
C LEU A 104 19.16 -24.15 -0.61
N GLU A 105 19.62 -25.21 -1.29
CA GLU A 105 20.72 -25.11 -2.26
C GLU A 105 20.37 -24.21 -3.44
N TRP A 106 19.23 -24.44 -4.10
CA TRP A 106 18.84 -23.64 -5.27
C TRP A 106 18.27 -22.28 -4.88
N SER A 107 17.55 -22.17 -3.75
CA SER A 107 16.89 -20.94 -3.34
C SER A 107 17.86 -19.82 -3.00
N ARG A 108 19.05 -20.15 -2.47
CA ARG A 108 20.12 -19.19 -2.15
C ARG A 108 20.62 -18.40 -3.36
N SER A 109 20.45 -18.94 -4.56
CA SER A 109 20.81 -18.26 -5.81
C SER A 109 19.82 -17.14 -6.18
N TYR A 110 18.69 -17.02 -5.48
CA TYR A 110 17.61 -16.10 -5.79
C TYR A 110 17.37 -15.11 -4.64
N SER A 111 17.73 -13.85 -4.87
CA SER A 111 17.73 -12.78 -3.86
C SER A 111 16.33 -12.43 -3.32
N LYS A 112 15.28 -12.72 -4.11
CA LYS A 112 13.87 -12.56 -3.70
C LYS A 112 13.33 -13.71 -2.85
N VAL A 113 14.04 -14.84 -2.77
CA VAL A 113 13.63 -15.95 -1.88
C VAL A 113 14.06 -15.61 -0.46
N LYS A 114 13.07 -15.35 0.41
CA LYS A 114 13.31 -14.86 1.78
C LYS A 114 13.45 -15.99 2.78
N ALA A 115 12.71 -17.08 2.61
CA ALA A 115 12.80 -18.23 3.49
C ALA A 115 12.39 -19.52 2.77
N VAL A 116 12.94 -20.63 3.26
CA VAL A 116 12.50 -21.99 2.98
C VAL A 116 11.97 -22.56 4.30
N CYS A 117 10.69 -22.85 4.35
CA CYS A 117 9.99 -23.32 5.56
C CYS A 117 9.48 -24.74 5.35
N ASN A 118 9.50 -25.54 6.41
CA ASN A 118 8.87 -26.86 6.46
C ASN A 118 7.69 -26.92 7.43
N ASP A 119 7.37 -25.80 8.08
CA ASP A 119 6.25 -25.64 9.00
C ASP A 119 5.42 -24.41 8.59
N LEU A 120 4.09 -24.57 8.55
CA LEU A 120 3.18 -23.49 8.14
C LEU A 120 3.12 -22.36 9.18
N LYS A 121 3.29 -22.65 10.47
CA LYS A 121 3.27 -21.61 11.51
C LYS A 121 4.53 -20.74 11.41
N GLU A 122 5.69 -21.35 11.14
CA GLU A 122 6.94 -20.64 10.82
C GLU A 122 6.71 -19.70 9.63
N LEU A 123 6.18 -20.22 8.52
CA LEU A 123 5.89 -19.45 7.31
C LEU A 123 4.98 -18.24 7.59
N ILE A 124 3.83 -18.48 8.24
CA ILE A 124 2.85 -17.44 8.57
C ILE A 124 3.48 -16.36 9.46
N ASN A 125 4.28 -16.76 10.45
CA ASN A 125 4.93 -15.81 11.35
C ASN A 125 5.96 -14.95 10.63
N ILE A 126 6.76 -15.53 9.74
CA ILE A 126 7.72 -14.76 8.93
C ILE A 126 6.97 -13.75 8.06
N ILE A 127 5.93 -14.18 7.32
CA ILE A 127 5.12 -13.29 6.47
C ILE A 127 4.49 -12.17 7.31
N ARG A 128 3.98 -12.48 8.50
CA ARG A 128 3.39 -11.50 9.43
C ARG A 128 4.42 -10.45 9.87
N MET A 129 5.63 -10.89 10.24
CA MET A 129 6.70 -9.99 10.66
C MET A 129 7.15 -9.09 9.51
N ASP A 130 7.34 -9.68 8.33
CA ASP A 130 7.68 -8.95 7.12
C ASP A 130 6.62 -7.90 6.79
N GLN A 131 5.33 -8.27 6.80
CA GLN A 131 4.25 -7.36 6.45
C GLN A 131 4.14 -6.17 7.42
N LYS A 132 4.30 -6.41 8.73
CA LYS A 132 4.31 -5.33 9.72
C LYS A 132 5.37 -4.27 9.45
N CYS A 133 6.53 -4.67 8.91
CA CYS A 133 7.55 -3.72 8.49
C CYS A 133 7.16 -3.02 7.18
N ARG A 134 6.61 -3.73 6.20
CA ARG A 134 6.40 -3.24 4.83
C ARG A 134 5.29 -2.21 4.65
N VAL A 135 4.18 -2.32 5.38
CA VAL A 135 2.98 -1.46 5.19
C VAL A 135 3.31 0.04 5.26
N ARG A 136 4.36 0.44 6.00
CA ARG A 136 4.82 1.83 6.09
C ARG A 136 6.05 2.15 5.24
N LEU A 137 6.75 1.14 4.74
CA LEU A 137 8.12 1.24 4.21
C LEU A 137 8.26 0.97 2.72
N GLU A 138 7.44 0.10 2.15
CA GLU A 138 7.56 -0.37 0.75
C GLU A 138 6.42 0.11 -0.14
N GLU A 139 5.42 0.79 0.42
CA GLU A 139 4.35 1.36 -0.39
C GLU A 139 4.92 2.35 -1.43
N PRO A 140 4.59 2.20 -2.72
CA PRO A 140 5.09 3.11 -3.75
C PRO A 140 4.76 4.56 -3.40
N LEU A 141 5.69 5.49 -3.64
CA LEU A 141 5.46 6.89 -3.28
C LEU A 141 4.44 7.60 -4.18
N GLY A 142 4.15 7.03 -5.37
CA GLY A 142 3.31 7.70 -6.37
C GLY A 142 3.87 9.06 -6.74
N ILE A 143 5.19 9.12 -6.99
CA ILE A 143 5.90 10.36 -7.33
C ILE A 143 5.73 10.70 -8.79
N ASN A 144 5.27 11.92 -9.03
CA ASN A 144 5.27 12.56 -10.34
C ASN A 144 6.30 13.69 -10.37
N VAL A 145 7.24 13.63 -11.31
CA VAL A 145 8.25 14.68 -11.52
C VAL A 145 7.69 15.74 -12.47
N LEU A 146 7.82 16.99 -12.06
CA LEU A 146 7.41 18.17 -12.82
C LEU A 146 8.68 18.92 -13.27
N ASP A 147 8.95 18.85 -14.57
CA ASP A 147 10.04 19.61 -15.18
C ASP A 147 9.71 21.10 -15.18
N ARG A 148 10.60 21.92 -14.60
CA ARG A 148 10.44 23.38 -14.57
C ARG A 148 10.69 24.05 -15.93
N SER A 149 11.31 23.34 -16.87
CA SER A 149 11.78 23.90 -18.15
C SER A 149 10.76 23.79 -19.29
N SER A 150 9.74 22.94 -19.17
CA SER A 150 8.67 22.84 -20.16
C SER A 150 7.46 23.67 -19.71
N THR A 151 6.97 24.52 -20.61
CA THR A 151 5.69 25.24 -20.46
C THR A 151 4.48 24.29 -20.44
N ALA A 152 4.71 22.99 -20.64
CA ALA A 152 3.71 21.94 -20.50
C ALA A 152 3.55 21.60 -19.01
N LEU A 153 2.59 22.26 -18.35
CA LEU A 153 2.04 21.78 -17.07
C LEU A 153 1.77 20.28 -17.20
N ASN A 154 2.40 19.46 -16.37
CA ASN A 154 2.19 18.02 -16.40
C ASN A 154 0.71 17.73 -16.09
N GLY A 155 -0.04 17.29 -17.11
CA GLY A 155 -1.50 17.14 -17.05
C GLY A 155 -1.95 16.19 -15.93
N GLU A 156 -1.12 15.21 -15.57
CA GLU A 156 -1.43 14.25 -14.51
C GLU A 156 -1.47 14.90 -13.12
N PHE A 157 -0.57 15.85 -12.84
CA PHE A 157 -0.59 16.59 -11.57
C PHE A 157 -1.84 17.45 -11.48
N LEU A 158 -2.11 18.27 -12.50
CA LEU A 158 -3.28 19.13 -12.51
C LEU A 158 -4.58 18.32 -12.40
N HIS A 159 -4.66 17.19 -13.11
CA HIS A 159 -5.76 16.24 -13.00
C HIS A 159 -5.95 15.74 -11.56
N SER A 160 -4.87 15.29 -10.90
CA SER A 160 -4.90 14.84 -9.50
C SER A 160 -5.41 15.93 -8.56
N GLN A 161 -4.93 17.17 -8.73
CA GLN A 161 -5.31 18.31 -7.90
C GLN A 161 -6.79 18.66 -8.09
N LEU A 162 -7.25 18.74 -9.34
CA LEU A 162 -8.64 19.04 -9.68
C LEU A 162 -9.59 17.95 -9.20
N LEU A 163 -9.22 16.67 -9.36
CA LEU A 163 -10.01 15.54 -8.89
C LEU A 163 -10.28 15.66 -7.39
N ILE A 164 -9.23 15.83 -6.58
CA ILE A 164 -9.38 15.96 -5.13
C ILE A 164 -10.17 17.22 -4.77
N ASP A 165 -9.94 18.35 -5.45
CA ASP A 165 -10.68 19.59 -5.19
C ASP A 165 -12.18 19.46 -5.48
N VAL A 166 -12.53 18.82 -6.59
CA VAL A 166 -13.92 18.53 -6.94
C VAL A 166 -14.54 17.63 -5.87
N LEU A 167 -13.89 16.50 -5.55
CA LEU A 167 -14.41 15.52 -4.59
C LEU A 167 -14.71 16.14 -3.22
N ILE A 168 -13.83 16.99 -2.69
CA ILE A 168 -14.03 17.58 -1.35
C ILE A 168 -15.07 18.71 -1.33
N ARG A 169 -15.34 19.35 -2.48
CA ARG A 169 -16.36 20.41 -2.63
C ARG A 169 -17.75 19.86 -2.91
N MET A 170 -17.85 18.60 -3.33
CA MET A 170 -19.14 17.93 -3.51
C MET A 170 -19.92 17.88 -2.19
N LYS A 171 -21.24 18.00 -2.29
CA LYS A 171 -22.11 17.89 -1.12
C LYS A 171 -21.99 16.49 -0.51
N PRO A 172 -21.96 16.37 0.83
CA PRO A 172 -22.04 15.07 1.48
C PRO A 172 -23.28 14.32 1.01
N ASN A 173 -23.16 13.00 0.86
CA ASN A 173 -24.31 12.14 0.61
C ASN A 173 -24.30 11.04 1.68
N GLU A 174 -25.36 11.00 2.49
CA GLU A 174 -25.50 10.03 3.58
C GLU A 174 -25.40 8.56 3.10
N GLN A 175 -25.63 8.32 1.81
CA GLN A 175 -25.49 7.01 1.20
C GLN A 175 -24.03 6.56 1.01
N ASP A 176 -23.07 7.48 0.88
CA ASP A 176 -21.68 7.14 0.54
C ASP A 176 -21.03 6.28 1.63
N LYS A 177 -21.27 6.60 2.91
CA LYS A 177 -20.77 5.79 4.03
C LYS A 177 -21.35 4.38 3.95
N THR A 178 -22.62 4.24 3.58
CA THR A 178 -23.26 2.92 3.45
C THR A 178 -22.65 2.13 2.28
N GLU A 179 -22.44 2.77 1.14
CA GLU A 179 -21.80 2.14 -0.03
C GLU A 179 -20.33 1.79 0.21
N LEU A 180 -19.58 2.65 0.91
CA LEU A 180 -18.21 2.38 1.35
C LEU A 180 -18.15 1.12 2.22
N ILE A 181 -19.03 1.03 3.21
CA ILE A 181 -19.11 -0.14 4.09
C ILE A 181 -19.46 -1.41 3.31
N GLU A 182 -20.41 -1.34 2.39
CA GLU A 182 -20.82 -2.51 1.60
C GLU A 182 -19.70 -2.98 0.67
N MET A 183 -19.03 -2.05 -0.01
CA MET A 183 -17.85 -2.35 -0.82
C MET A 183 -16.77 -3.05 0.03
N CYS A 184 -16.46 -2.52 1.22
CA CYS A 184 -15.47 -3.13 2.10
C CYS A 184 -15.91 -4.52 2.59
N LYS A 185 -17.20 -4.74 2.88
CA LYS A 185 -17.70 -6.07 3.27
C LYS A 185 -17.56 -7.10 2.16
N ILE A 186 -17.78 -6.70 0.92
CA ILE A 186 -17.58 -7.56 -0.25
C ILE A 186 -16.10 -7.92 -0.40
N GLU A 187 -15.22 -6.93 -0.27
CA GLU A 187 -13.76 -7.10 -0.34
C GLU A 187 -13.22 -8.02 0.76
N TYR A 188 -13.70 -7.84 2.00
CA TYR A 188 -13.21 -8.53 3.20
C TYR A 188 -14.06 -9.74 3.60
N LYS A 189 -14.94 -10.25 2.72
CA LYS A 189 -15.94 -11.28 3.05
C LYS A 189 -15.37 -12.54 3.76
N ASP A 190 -14.12 -12.90 3.47
CA ASP A 190 -13.43 -14.07 4.03
C ASP A 190 -12.39 -13.70 5.10
N ASN A 191 -12.42 -12.47 5.60
CA ASN A 191 -11.48 -11.92 6.58
C ASN A 191 -12.22 -11.33 7.78
N GLU A 192 -12.47 -12.18 8.79
CA GLU A 192 -13.17 -11.80 10.02
C GLU A 192 -12.51 -10.62 10.76
N THR A 193 -11.17 -10.52 10.71
CA THR A 193 -10.45 -9.44 11.39
C THR A 193 -10.76 -8.08 10.75
N GLU A 194 -10.70 -8.00 9.42
CA GLU A 194 -11.03 -6.77 8.70
C GLU A 194 -12.53 -6.47 8.72
N LEU A 195 -13.41 -7.49 8.67
CA LEU A 195 -14.85 -7.28 8.83
C LEU A 195 -15.20 -6.68 10.20
N ASN A 196 -14.50 -7.07 11.26
CA ASN A 196 -14.64 -6.44 12.57
C ASN A 196 -14.21 -4.98 12.53
N MET A 197 -13.09 -4.64 11.89
CA MET A 197 -12.67 -3.24 11.70
C MET A 197 -13.66 -2.43 10.87
N VAL A 198 -14.26 -3.01 9.82
CA VAL A 198 -15.31 -2.37 9.02
C VAL A 198 -16.55 -2.10 9.88
N ASN A 199 -16.94 -3.03 10.75
CA ASN A 199 -18.05 -2.82 11.68
C ASN A 199 -17.73 -1.76 12.74
N GLU A 200 -16.52 -1.76 13.30
CA GLU A 200 -16.06 -0.70 14.21
C GLU A 200 -16.11 0.67 13.52
N PHE A 201 -15.62 0.78 12.28
CA PHE A 201 -15.68 2.02 11.50
C PHE A 201 -17.12 2.46 11.23
N LYS A 202 -18.01 1.52 10.88
CA LYS A 202 -19.43 1.80 10.65
C LYS A 202 -20.05 2.51 11.86
N HIS A 203 -19.79 2.01 13.06
CA HIS A 203 -20.42 2.48 14.30
C HIS A 203 -19.66 3.60 15.01
N GLY A 204 -18.33 3.67 14.88
CA GLY A 204 -17.47 4.59 15.62
C GLY A 204 -16.82 5.70 14.79
N TYR A 205 -16.98 5.73 13.47
CA TYR A 205 -16.47 6.84 12.65
C TYR A 205 -17.29 8.12 12.86
N GLU A 206 -16.58 9.19 13.23
CA GLU A 206 -17.06 10.56 13.35
C GLU A 206 -16.09 11.53 12.64
N SER A 207 -16.58 12.68 12.21
CA SER A 207 -15.73 13.71 11.58
C SER A 207 -14.65 14.26 12.53
N SER A 208 -14.80 14.05 13.84
CA SER A 208 -13.86 14.42 14.92
C SER A 208 -12.69 13.44 15.08
N ASN A 209 -12.78 12.20 14.57
CA ASN A 209 -11.77 11.15 14.73
C ASN A 209 -11.22 10.61 13.39
N ALA A 210 -11.45 11.30 12.28
CA ALA A 210 -10.96 10.93 10.95
C ALA A 210 -9.43 10.75 10.86
N VAL A 211 -8.61 11.61 11.48
CA VAL A 211 -7.13 11.44 11.48
C VAL A 211 -6.72 10.19 12.27
N TRP A 212 -7.42 9.87 13.35
CA TRP A 212 -7.19 8.65 14.13
C TRP A 212 -7.46 7.40 13.28
N TRP A 213 -8.62 7.35 12.61
CA TRP A 213 -8.94 6.25 11.69
C TRP A 213 -7.94 6.11 10.54
N TYR A 214 -7.45 7.23 10.00
CA TYR A 214 -6.45 7.23 8.95
C TYR A 214 -5.08 6.72 9.42
N THR A 215 -4.71 6.94 10.68
CA THR A 215 -3.36 6.59 11.19
C THR A 215 -3.30 5.25 11.89
N ARG A 216 -4.44 4.74 12.37
CA ARG A 216 -4.61 3.38 12.90
C ARG A 216 -4.34 2.35 11.82
N GLU A 217 -3.75 1.22 12.20
CA GLU A 217 -3.62 0.04 11.35
C GLU A 217 -5.02 -0.51 11.00
N SER A 218 -5.58 -0.08 9.88
CA SER A 218 -6.91 -0.44 9.40
C SER A 218 -7.02 -0.33 7.88
N PHE A 219 -8.12 -0.86 7.32
CA PHE A 219 -8.44 -0.71 5.90
C PHE A 219 -8.49 0.76 5.44
N VAL A 220 -8.83 1.72 6.31
CA VAL A 220 -8.95 3.14 5.96
C VAL A 220 -7.62 3.66 5.42
N TYR A 221 -6.51 3.41 6.13
CA TYR A 221 -5.17 3.79 5.66
C TYR A 221 -4.83 3.11 4.32
N ARG A 222 -5.00 1.78 4.25
CA ARG A 222 -4.52 0.96 3.12
C ARG A 222 -5.29 1.25 1.83
N VAL A 223 -6.62 1.21 1.90
CA VAL A 223 -7.51 1.43 0.76
C VAL A 223 -7.43 2.87 0.28
N LEU A 224 -7.45 3.85 1.20
CA LEU A 224 -7.37 5.27 0.80
C LEU A 224 -6.04 5.61 0.15
N ASN A 225 -4.92 5.19 0.71
CA ASN A 225 -3.61 5.48 0.11
C ASN A 225 -3.44 4.79 -1.24
N LYS A 226 -3.89 3.55 -1.41
CA LYS A 226 -3.89 2.92 -2.73
C LYS A 226 -4.77 3.68 -3.71
N ALA A 227 -6.00 4.03 -3.34
CA ALA A 227 -6.92 4.77 -4.20
C ALA A 227 -6.36 6.14 -4.63
N LEU A 228 -5.67 6.85 -3.73
CA LEU A 228 -4.98 8.10 -4.05
C LEU A 228 -3.84 7.91 -5.06
N ARG A 229 -3.02 6.86 -4.88
CA ARG A 229 -1.89 6.57 -5.78
C ARG A 229 -2.32 6.21 -7.19
N VAL A 230 -3.35 5.37 -7.33
CA VAL A 230 -3.84 4.91 -8.64
C VAL A 230 -4.97 5.77 -9.19
N GLN A 231 -5.37 6.82 -8.47
CA GLN A 231 -6.51 7.70 -8.79
C GLN A 231 -7.81 6.92 -9.05
N ASN A 232 -8.11 5.91 -8.22
CA ASN A 232 -9.36 5.16 -8.33
C ASN A 232 -10.54 6.08 -7.95
N VAL A 233 -11.21 6.64 -8.95
CA VAL A 233 -12.27 7.65 -8.77
C VAL A 233 -13.46 7.07 -7.98
N ASP A 234 -13.84 5.82 -8.23
CA ASP A 234 -14.98 5.19 -7.54
C ASP A 234 -14.71 5.07 -6.04
N VAL A 235 -13.51 4.59 -5.66
CA VAL A 235 -13.12 4.48 -4.26
C VAL A 235 -12.92 5.86 -3.62
N LEU A 236 -12.25 6.79 -4.31
CA LEU A 236 -12.04 8.15 -3.81
C LEU A 236 -13.36 8.91 -3.64
N PHE A 237 -14.34 8.65 -4.49
CA PHE A 237 -15.69 9.18 -4.35
C PHE A 237 -16.31 8.71 -3.04
N LEU A 238 -16.26 7.42 -2.72
CA LEU A 238 -16.78 6.88 -1.46
C LEU A 238 -16.01 7.38 -0.22
N PHE A 239 -14.70 7.64 -0.35
CA PHE A 239 -13.87 8.21 0.71
C PHE A 239 -13.91 9.74 0.83
N ARG A 240 -14.63 10.47 -0.04
CA ARG A 240 -14.53 11.94 -0.11
C ARG A 240 -14.85 12.66 1.20
N ASP A 241 -15.80 12.13 1.98
CA ASP A 241 -16.16 12.68 3.28
C ASP A 241 -15.04 12.47 4.30
N VAL A 242 -14.41 11.29 4.30
CA VAL A 242 -13.25 10.97 5.14
C VAL A 242 -12.07 11.87 4.78
N ILE A 243 -11.76 12.03 3.48
CA ILE A 243 -10.70 12.93 3.00
C ILE A 243 -10.96 14.37 3.47
N ARG A 244 -12.20 14.84 3.32
CA ARG A 244 -12.60 16.19 3.75
C ARG A 244 -12.44 16.38 5.26
N ASP A 245 -12.82 15.40 6.06
CA ASP A 245 -12.73 15.46 7.51
C ASP A 245 -11.28 15.40 8.01
N ILE A 246 -10.43 14.56 7.40
CA ILE A 246 -8.97 14.56 7.63
C ILE A 246 -8.40 15.96 7.35
N LEU A 247 -8.71 16.55 6.18
CA LEU A 247 -8.22 17.88 5.82
C LEU A 247 -8.71 18.97 6.78
N LYS A 248 -9.95 18.88 7.27
CA LYS A 248 -10.47 19.82 8.28
C LYS A 248 -9.71 19.72 9.60
N GLN A 249 -9.48 18.51 10.11
CA GLN A 249 -8.73 18.30 11.36
C GLN A 249 -7.28 18.76 11.25
N LEU A 250 -6.61 18.45 10.14
CA LEU A 250 -5.24 18.90 9.89
C LEU A 250 -5.17 20.44 9.82
N ARG A 251 -6.14 21.11 9.18
CA ARG A 251 -6.21 22.58 9.17
C ARG A 251 -6.43 23.18 10.55
N ALA A 252 -7.29 22.57 11.37
CA ALA A 252 -7.52 23.02 12.74
C ALA A 252 -6.24 22.92 13.60
N SER A 253 -5.39 21.94 13.31
CA SER A 253 -4.14 21.66 14.02
C SER A 253 -2.88 22.11 13.25
N GLN A 254 -3.03 23.00 12.26
CA GLN A 254 -1.97 23.40 11.36
C GLN A 254 -0.75 23.95 12.11
N CYS A 255 0.44 23.45 11.76
CA CYS A 255 1.68 23.99 12.31
C CYS A 255 1.86 25.46 11.92
N ARG A 256 2.18 26.32 12.90
CA ARG A 256 2.36 27.78 12.68
C ARG A 256 3.78 28.19 12.33
N LYS A 257 4.75 27.30 12.54
CA LYS A 257 6.18 27.54 12.32
C LYS A 257 6.70 26.61 11.25
N ARG A 258 7.81 27.00 10.63
CA ARG A 258 8.58 26.10 9.77
C ARG A 258 9.13 24.95 10.61
N ILE A 259 9.00 23.74 10.09
CA ILE A 259 9.51 22.52 10.71
C ILE A 259 10.29 21.71 9.67
N THR A 260 11.26 20.93 10.14
CA THR A 260 11.95 19.93 9.33
C THR A 260 11.50 18.56 9.82
N VAL A 261 11.01 17.73 8.91
CA VAL A 261 10.53 16.38 9.20
C VAL A 261 11.27 15.35 8.35
N PHE A 262 11.29 14.11 8.82
CA PHE A 262 12.00 13.01 8.21
C PHE A 262 11.03 11.88 7.86
N ARG A 263 11.28 11.20 6.74
CA ARG A 263 10.57 9.98 6.35
C ARG A 263 11.57 8.95 5.82
N GLY A 264 11.68 7.82 6.50
CA GLY A 264 12.43 6.66 6.02
C GLY A 264 11.55 5.78 5.13
N GLN A 265 12.08 5.34 3.99
CA GLN A 265 11.34 4.51 3.03
C GLN A 265 12.27 3.69 2.14
N PHE A 266 11.78 2.58 1.61
CA PHE A 266 12.40 1.89 0.48
C PHE A 266 11.78 2.36 -0.82
N ILE A 267 12.60 2.75 -1.79
CA ILE A 267 12.15 3.10 -3.13
C ILE A 267 12.85 2.23 -4.16
N SER A 268 12.23 2.00 -5.31
CA SER A 268 12.86 1.21 -6.35
C SER A 268 14.13 1.89 -6.88
N LYS A 269 15.10 1.10 -7.36
CA LYS A 269 16.29 1.62 -8.05
C LYS A 269 15.90 2.50 -9.25
N LYS A 270 14.75 2.26 -9.87
CA LYS A 270 14.19 3.09 -10.95
C LYS A 270 13.76 4.46 -10.43
N GLU A 271 12.98 4.52 -9.36
CA GLU A 271 12.55 5.77 -8.72
C GLU A 271 13.76 6.55 -8.18
N PHE A 272 14.72 5.88 -7.57
CA PHE A 272 15.94 6.52 -7.09
C PHE A 272 16.73 7.19 -8.22
N LYS A 273 16.91 6.50 -9.36
CA LYS A 273 17.54 7.07 -10.56
C LYS A 273 16.72 8.23 -11.14
N LEU A 274 15.39 8.13 -11.11
CA LEU A 274 14.50 9.21 -11.56
C LEU A 274 14.68 10.45 -10.69
N LEU A 275 14.68 10.31 -9.36
CA LEU A 275 14.91 11.39 -8.42
C LEU A 275 16.27 12.05 -8.64
N GLY A 276 17.33 11.25 -8.84
CA GLY A 276 18.67 11.76 -9.14
C GLY A 276 18.76 12.57 -10.44
N LYS A 277 17.96 12.21 -11.47
CA LYS A 277 17.85 12.98 -12.72
C LYS A 277 16.96 14.24 -12.58
N SER A 278 16.23 14.36 -11.49
CA SER A 278 15.21 15.38 -11.27
C SER A 278 15.68 16.48 -10.30
N ILE A 279 16.98 16.60 -10.06
CA ILE A 279 17.55 17.64 -9.21
C ILE A 279 17.20 19.01 -9.79
N GLY A 280 16.61 19.88 -8.96
CA GLY A 280 16.13 21.21 -9.37
C GLY A 280 14.67 21.26 -9.84
N ASN A 281 14.03 20.10 -10.05
CA ASN A 281 12.62 20.01 -10.45
C ASN A 281 11.65 20.02 -9.25
N ILE A 282 10.35 20.05 -9.54
CA ILE A 282 9.29 19.91 -8.52
C ILE A 282 8.82 18.45 -8.50
N ILE A 283 8.55 17.93 -7.30
CA ILE A 283 8.03 16.58 -7.08
C ILE A 283 6.63 16.70 -6.50
N SER A 284 5.67 15.98 -7.08
CA SER A 284 4.35 15.79 -6.50
C SER A 284 4.21 14.37 -5.98
N MET A 285 3.52 14.22 -4.85
CA MET A 285 3.20 12.92 -4.26
C MET A 285 1.67 12.82 -4.12
N ASN A 286 1.11 11.72 -4.62
CA ASN A 286 -0.33 11.47 -4.62
C ASN A 286 -0.75 10.57 -3.45
N SER A 287 -0.44 11.01 -2.23
CA SER A 287 -0.83 10.34 -0.96
C SER A 287 -0.66 11.30 0.21
N PHE A 288 -1.18 10.95 1.40
CA PHE A 288 -0.79 11.67 2.62
C PHE A 288 0.58 11.18 3.09
N LEU A 289 1.40 12.10 3.58
CA LEU A 289 2.74 11.81 4.09
C LEU A 289 2.74 11.75 5.62
N SER A 290 2.96 10.55 6.15
CA SER A 290 3.33 10.37 7.56
C SER A 290 4.84 10.55 7.71
N THR A 291 5.25 11.41 8.63
CA THR A 291 6.65 11.79 8.87
C THR A 291 6.94 11.84 10.36
N THR A 292 8.22 11.93 10.73
CA THR A 292 8.67 12.06 12.13
C THR A 292 9.57 13.29 12.27
N LEU A 293 9.53 13.95 13.43
CA LEU A 293 10.47 15.01 13.77
C LEU A 293 11.88 14.48 14.06
N GLU A 294 12.02 13.19 14.35
CA GLU A 294 13.28 12.57 14.75
C GLU A 294 13.91 11.78 13.60
N ARG A 295 15.06 12.25 13.11
CA ARG A 295 15.84 11.56 12.07
C ARG A 295 16.18 10.12 12.45
N ASN A 296 16.44 9.84 13.74
CA ASN A 296 16.75 8.50 14.22
C ASN A 296 15.57 7.54 14.10
N ILE A 297 14.34 8.02 14.30
CA ILE A 297 13.13 7.21 14.09
C ILE A 297 13.00 6.86 12.60
N ALA A 298 13.21 7.82 11.70
CA ALA A 298 13.24 7.58 10.26
C ALA A 298 14.30 6.55 9.84
N LEU A 299 15.50 6.60 10.44
CA LEU A 299 16.57 5.63 10.20
C LEU A 299 16.25 4.23 10.73
N ARG A 300 15.65 4.14 11.93
CA ARG A 300 15.29 2.86 12.55
C ARG A 300 14.36 2.05 11.66
N PHE A 301 13.39 2.71 11.01
CA PHE A 301 12.49 2.03 10.07
C PHE A 301 13.24 1.28 8.96
N MET A 302 14.43 1.75 8.54
CA MET A 302 15.23 1.06 7.51
C MET A 302 16.13 -0.06 8.05
N GLN A 303 16.41 -0.06 9.37
CA GLN A 303 17.33 -1.01 10.00
C GLN A 303 16.65 -2.32 10.45
N TYR A 304 15.31 -2.34 10.52
CA TYR A 304 14.57 -3.43 11.15
C TYR A 304 14.60 -4.78 10.44
N ASN A 305 15.08 -4.89 9.19
CA ASN A 305 15.08 -6.19 8.51
C ASN A 305 16.20 -6.35 7.47
N PRO A 306 17.30 -7.06 7.82
CA PRO A 306 18.34 -7.47 6.88
C PRO A 306 17.79 -8.29 5.70
N ASN A 307 16.69 -9.01 5.90
CA ASN A 307 16.05 -9.83 4.87
C ASN A 307 15.25 -9.00 3.85
N LEU A 308 14.82 -7.78 4.19
CA LEU A 308 14.21 -6.84 3.24
C LEU A 308 15.28 -6.30 2.26
N LEU A 309 16.50 -6.07 2.75
CA LEU A 309 17.66 -5.64 1.97
C LEU A 309 18.11 -6.65 0.91
N SER A 310 17.65 -7.91 0.97
CA SER A 310 18.04 -8.93 -0.01
C SER A 310 17.39 -8.72 -1.38
N SER A 311 16.38 -7.85 -1.51
CA SER A 311 15.87 -7.48 -2.83
C SER A 311 16.79 -6.46 -3.47
N ASP A 312 17.50 -6.88 -4.52
CA ASP A 312 18.31 -5.99 -5.36
C ASP A 312 17.49 -4.92 -6.09
N ASP A 313 16.18 -4.83 -5.89
CA ASP A 313 15.33 -3.87 -6.60
C ASP A 313 15.13 -2.56 -5.86
N TYR A 314 15.34 -2.53 -4.54
CA TYR A 314 15.01 -1.38 -3.70
C TYR A 314 16.24 -0.80 -3.00
N VAL A 315 16.17 0.50 -2.71
CA VAL A 315 17.20 1.22 -1.95
C VAL A 315 16.56 1.95 -0.76
N PRO A 316 17.17 1.88 0.43
CA PRO A 316 16.72 2.65 1.58
C PRO A 316 17.06 4.13 1.38
N VAL A 317 16.07 5.01 1.61
CA VAL A 317 16.22 6.46 1.54
C VAL A 317 15.59 7.13 2.76
N VAL A 318 16.17 8.26 3.18
CA VAL A 318 15.55 9.19 4.13
C VAL A 318 15.27 10.49 3.41
N PHE A 319 13.99 10.86 3.33
CA PHE A 319 13.58 12.18 2.92
C PHE A 319 13.69 13.12 4.11
N GLU A 320 14.37 14.25 3.91
CA GLU A 320 14.37 15.39 4.80
C GLU A 320 13.53 16.48 4.13
N ILE A 321 12.44 16.88 4.78
CA ILE A 321 11.40 17.74 4.21
C ILE A 321 11.27 18.98 5.09
N ASP A 322 11.56 20.13 4.52
CA ASP A 322 11.30 21.42 5.14
C ASP A 322 9.87 21.88 4.83
N ALA A 323 8.99 21.81 5.83
CA ALA A 323 7.61 22.28 5.72
C ALA A 323 7.49 23.71 6.26
N ASP A 324 7.11 24.66 5.40
CA ASP A 324 6.88 26.05 5.79
C ASP A 324 5.39 26.42 5.56
N PRO A 325 4.64 26.76 6.62
CA PRO A 325 3.22 27.06 6.50
C PRO A 325 2.95 28.38 5.75
N ARG A 326 3.96 29.22 5.53
CA ARG A 326 3.85 30.52 4.86
C ARG A 326 4.00 30.42 3.34
N VAL A 327 4.67 29.38 2.84
CA VAL A 327 4.92 29.19 1.40
C VAL A 327 3.60 28.95 0.63
N LEU A 328 2.53 28.52 1.31
CA LEU A 328 1.22 28.28 0.70
C LEU A 328 0.21 29.44 0.83
N GLY A 329 0.58 30.57 1.44
CA GLY A 329 -0.36 31.64 1.78
C GLY A 329 -0.96 32.43 0.60
N SER A 330 -0.55 32.21 -0.66
CA SER A 330 -0.91 33.12 -1.77
C SER A 330 -1.46 32.49 -3.05
N LEU A 331 -1.54 31.15 -3.18
CA LEU A 331 -1.87 30.55 -4.49
C LEU A 331 -3.09 29.63 -4.53
N ILE A 332 -3.57 29.06 -3.42
CA ILE A 332 -4.76 28.20 -3.43
C ILE A 332 -5.47 28.30 -2.07
N GLU A 333 -6.76 28.67 -2.07
CA GLU A 333 -7.63 28.66 -0.87
C GLU A 333 -7.73 27.26 -0.21
N ASN A 334 -7.30 26.22 -0.92
CA ASN A 334 -7.13 24.85 -0.45
C ASN A 334 -5.68 24.58 -0.03
N ASN A 335 -5.23 25.26 1.02
CA ASN A 335 -3.94 24.99 1.64
C ASN A 335 -3.81 23.48 1.93
N ARG A 336 -2.70 22.86 1.50
CA ARG A 336 -2.33 21.46 1.79
C ARG A 336 -1.83 21.42 3.24
N PRO A 337 -2.68 21.04 4.21
CA PRO A 337 -2.36 21.22 5.62
C PRO A 337 -1.34 20.17 6.07
N PHE A 338 -0.55 20.53 7.08
CA PHE A 338 0.32 19.63 7.81
C PHE A 338 0.25 20.00 9.29
N ALA A 339 0.17 18.98 10.13
CA ALA A 339 -0.01 19.11 11.56
C ALA A 339 0.83 18.06 12.30
N GLU A 340 1.16 18.36 13.55
CA GLU A 340 1.66 17.36 14.47
C GLU A 340 0.47 16.52 14.96
N ILE A 341 0.51 15.22 14.68
CA ILE A 341 -0.65 14.32 14.89
C ILE A 341 -0.49 13.35 16.07
N ALA A 342 0.54 13.52 16.90
CA ALA A 342 0.79 12.65 18.04
C ALA A 342 -0.41 12.58 19.01
N GLY A 343 -1.20 13.65 19.12
CA GLY A 343 -2.44 13.66 19.91
C GLY A 343 -3.65 12.97 19.27
N PHE A 344 -3.54 12.56 18.00
CA PHE A 344 -4.61 11.92 17.23
C PHE A 344 -4.29 10.47 16.85
N SER A 345 -3.11 9.95 17.19
CA SER A 345 -2.65 8.63 16.78
C SER A 345 -2.28 7.79 18.00
N ASP A 346 -2.48 6.47 17.90
CA ASP A 346 -2.08 5.50 18.94
C ASP A 346 -0.55 5.22 18.93
N HIS A 347 0.23 5.97 18.14
CA HIS A 347 1.64 5.69 17.82
C HIS A 347 2.57 6.90 17.91
#